data_AF-A0A966DAB9-F1
#
_entry.id   AF-A0A966DAB9-F1
#
_cell.length_a   1.000
_cell.length_b   1.000
_cell.length_c   1.000
_cell.angle_alpha   90.00
_cell.angle_beta   90.00
_cell.angle_gamma   90.00
#
_symmetry.space_group_name_H-M   'P 1'
#
loop_
_entity.id
_entity.type
_entity.pdbx_description
1 polymer ?
#
loop_
_entity_poly.entity_id
_entity_poly.type
_entity_poly.pdbx_seq_one_letter_code
_entity_poly.pdbx_strand_id
1 'polypeptide(L)'
;AMTMLKQMVDEGIIDPNWLAYKKDDFRAAWKQGRFGIMREQNAAFAATSNYAPFDKNFPDGEWIIIDPPTGPKGHASIGPYTAGFRIYAISAKAVKEGKKDKIAELLEWMASDEGYFLLGWGVEGVNYTKDANGVPVAANLPNPDLAFSAPGGQTVTQLRNMVFYNGDIELYARYPKYITATSKKEMSALDVLRVMQTKKWTPAVGSDTLPIPNADLKRFYEQGLSEFITGKRSLTKDSWNKWIDEFKKLGGQEWNDKGVAFAKENNLLN
;
A
#
# COMPACT_ATOMS: atom_id res chain seq x y z
N ALA A 1 12.15 8.51 -20.07
CA ALA A 1 11.73 7.45 -19.13
C ALA A 1 12.18 6.08 -19.64
N MET A 2 11.62 5.53 -20.72
CA MET A 2 11.97 4.19 -21.22
C MET A 2 13.48 3.99 -21.48
N THR A 3 14.15 4.96 -22.10
CA THR A 3 15.61 4.90 -22.34
C THR A 3 16.41 4.81 -21.05
N MET A 4 16.02 5.57 -20.02
CA MET A 4 16.69 5.53 -18.70
C MET A 4 16.46 4.18 -18.01
N LEU A 5 15.23 3.63 -18.02
CA LEU A 5 14.95 2.32 -17.44
C LEU A 5 15.72 1.21 -18.15
N LYS A 6 15.79 1.26 -19.49
CA LYS A 6 16.61 0.34 -20.27
C LYS A 6 18.09 0.46 -19.89
N GLN A 7 18.62 1.67 -19.80
CA GLN A 7 20.00 1.91 -19.38
C GLN A 7 20.28 1.32 -17.99
N MET A 8 19.37 1.52 -17.02
CA MET A 8 19.51 0.94 -15.68
C MET A 8 19.51 -0.60 -15.69
N VAL A 9 18.76 -1.23 -16.59
CA VAL A 9 18.81 -2.69 -16.78
C VAL A 9 20.12 -3.11 -17.43
N ASP A 10 20.54 -2.44 -18.51
CA ASP A 10 21.75 -2.75 -19.26
C ASP A 10 23.03 -2.56 -18.40
N GLU A 11 23.03 -1.58 -17.49
CA GLU A 11 24.11 -1.31 -16.54
C GLU A 11 24.02 -2.16 -15.26
N GLY A 12 22.99 -3.01 -15.11
CA GLY A 12 22.82 -3.90 -13.95
C GLY A 12 22.41 -3.19 -12.65
N ILE A 13 21.90 -1.96 -12.73
CA ILE A 13 21.39 -1.21 -11.57
C ILE A 13 20.09 -1.81 -11.04
N ILE A 14 19.24 -2.34 -11.92
CA ILE A 14 18.01 -3.05 -11.56
C ILE A 14 18.33 -4.55 -11.40
N ASP A 15 17.90 -5.18 -10.30
CA ASP A 15 18.07 -6.62 -10.08
C ASP A 15 17.49 -7.40 -11.28
N PRO A 16 18.25 -8.32 -11.91
CA PRO A 16 17.80 -9.04 -13.10
C PRO A 16 16.53 -9.89 -12.87
N ASN A 17 16.20 -10.22 -11.62
CA ASN A 17 15.01 -10.98 -11.24
C ASN A 17 13.77 -10.10 -11.01
N TRP A 18 13.83 -8.79 -11.26
CA TRP A 18 12.73 -7.86 -10.93
C TRP A 18 11.36 -8.26 -11.51
N LEU A 19 11.33 -8.89 -12.69
CA LEU A 19 10.09 -9.39 -13.31
C LEU A 19 9.59 -10.71 -12.70
N ALA A 20 10.50 -11.49 -12.11
CA ALA A 20 10.19 -12.80 -11.54
C ALA A 20 9.77 -12.71 -10.07
N TYR A 21 10.23 -11.68 -9.36
CA TYR A 21 9.91 -11.51 -7.95
C TYR A 21 8.41 -11.37 -7.72
N LYS A 22 7.88 -12.27 -6.89
CA LYS A 22 6.63 -12.02 -6.18
C LYS A 22 6.93 -11.21 -4.91
N LYS A 23 5.86 -10.76 -4.27
CA LYS A 23 5.92 -9.98 -3.03
C LYS A 23 6.82 -10.60 -1.95
N ASP A 24 6.69 -11.90 -1.74
CA ASP A 24 7.46 -12.59 -0.69
C ASP A 24 8.92 -12.84 -1.10
N ASP A 25 9.19 -13.05 -2.39
CA ASP A 25 10.55 -13.17 -2.92
C ASP A 25 11.31 -11.85 -2.75
N PHE A 26 10.68 -10.73 -3.13
CA PHE A 26 11.23 -9.38 -2.94
C PHE A 26 11.54 -9.12 -1.46
N ARG A 27 10.63 -9.51 -0.56
CA ARG A 27 10.81 -9.34 0.90
C ARG A 27 11.91 -10.22 1.46
N ALA A 28 12.02 -11.45 1.00
CA ALA A 28 13.12 -12.32 1.39
C ALA A 28 14.47 -11.77 0.91
N ALA A 29 14.51 -11.24 -0.32
CA ALA A 29 15.73 -10.70 -0.92
C ALA A 29 16.25 -9.46 -0.19
N TRP A 30 15.42 -8.45 0.09
CA TRP A 30 15.92 -7.24 0.77
C TRP A 30 16.37 -7.51 2.21
N LYS A 31 15.74 -8.46 2.91
CA LYS A 31 16.14 -8.91 4.25
C LYS A 31 17.51 -9.62 4.26
N GLN A 32 17.97 -10.08 3.10
CA GLN A 32 19.28 -10.67 2.89
C GLN A 32 20.31 -9.66 2.32
N GLY A 33 19.98 -8.36 2.32
CA GLY A 33 20.90 -7.32 1.86
C GLY A 33 21.11 -7.29 0.35
N ARG A 34 20.19 -7.87 -0.43
CA ARG A 34 20.33 -8.00 -1.90
C ARG A 34 20.15 -6.69 -2.66
N PHE A 35 19.58 -5.65 -2.02
CA PHE A 35 19.29 -4.36 -2.65
C PHE A 35 20.04 -3.23 -1.93
N GLY A 36 20.46 -2.21 -2.68
CA GLY A 36 20.91 -0.93 -2.13
C GLY A 36 19.82 0.13 -2.05
N ILE A 37 18.77 0.02 -2.90
CA ILE A 37 17.63 0.93 -2.94
C ILE A 37 16.38 0.09 -3.21
N MET A 38 15.28 0.38 -2.51
CA MET A 38 14.00 -0.32 -2.68
C MET A 38 12.79 0.57 -2.41
N ARG A 39 11.62 0.15 -2.91
CA ARG A 39 10.32 0.72 -2.56
C ARG A 39 9.51 -0.32 -1.79
N GLU A 40 9.29 -0.09 -0.50
CA GLU A 40 8.54 -0.99 0.38
C GLU A 40 7.54 -0.20 1.24
N GLN A 41 6.49 -0.88 1.68
CA GLN A 41 5.48 -0.34 2.58
C GLN A 41 6.01 -0.27 4.03
N ASN A 42 5.64 0.77 4.78
CA ASN A 42 6.17 1.07 6.12
C ASN A 42 6.15 -0.12 7.10
N ALA A 43 5.05 -0.88 7.18
CA ALA A 43 4.94 -2.02 8.09
C ALA A 43 5.70 -3.26 7.58
N ALA A 44 5.72 -3.46 6.27
CA ALA A 44 6.50 -4.51 5.64
C ALA A 44 8.00 -4.30 5.80
N PHE A 45 8.45 -3.04 5.83
CA PHE A 45 9.82 -2.67 6.14
C PHE A 45 10.12 -2.76 7.65
N ALA A 46 9.33 -2.08 8.49
CA ALA A 46 9.75 -1.76 9.85
C ALA A 46 9.02 -2.52 10.97
N ALA A 47 7.97 -3.32 10.71
CA ALA A 47 7.36 -4.13 11.76
C ALA A 47 8.32 -5.20 12.27
N THR A 48 8.25 -5.53 13.57
CA THR A 48 9.19 -6.42 14.26
C THR A 48 9.42 -7.73 13.53
N SER A 49 8.36 -8.44 13.14
CA SER A 49 8.45 -9.73 12.46
C SER A 49 9.11 -9.65 11.07
N ASN A 50 9.03 -8.49 10.41
CA ASN A 50 9.61 -8.31 9.09
C ASN A 50 11.06 -7.83 9.14
N TYR A 51 11.40 -6.94 10.07
CA TYR A 51 12.74 -6.36 10.16
C TYR A 51 13.73 -7.29 10.89
N ALA A 52 13.26 -8.15 11.80
CA ALA A 52 14.12 -9.03 12.60
C ALA A 52 15.15 -9.86 11.80
N PRO A 53 14.84 -10.42 10.61
CA PRO A 53 15.85 -11.11 9.80
C PRO A 53 16.96 -10.18 9.29
N PHE A 54 16.63 -8.95 8.88
CA PHE A 54 17.64 -7.98 8.45
C PHE A 54 18.51 -7.54 9.63
N ASP A 55 17.89 -7.20 10.77
CA ASP A 55 18.59 -6.86 12.02
C ASP A 55 19.59 -7.92 12.46
N LYS A 56 19.21 -9.20 12.37
CA LYS A 56 20.07 -10.33 12.72
C LYS A 56 21.28 -10.46 11.77
N ASN A 57 21.04 -10.29 10.47
CA ASN A 57 22.07 -10.48 9.45
C ASN A 57 23.00 -9.26 9.33
N PHE A 58 22.49 -8.06 9.58
CA PHE A 58 23.16 -6.79 9.38
C PHE A 58 22.91 -5.85 10.58
N PRO A 59 23.46 -6.15 11.77
CA PRO A 59 23.20 -5.34 12.97
C PRO A 59 23.64 -3.88 12.82
N ASP A 60 24.73 -3.64 12.08
CA ASP A 60 25.21 -2.29 11.78
C ASP A 60 24.52 -1.67 10.55
N GLY A 61 23.77 -2.46 9.78
CA GLY A 61 23.09 -2.03 8.57
C GLY A 61 21.92 -1.09 8.86
N GLU A 62 21.70 -0.11 7.98
CA GLU A 62 20.63 0.87 8.11
C GLU A 62 19.91 1.08 6.78
N TRP A 63 18.59 1.28 6.87
CA TRP A 63 17.77 1.76 5.78
C TRP A 63 17.29 3.16 6.11
N ILE A 64 17.56 4.11 5.22
CA ILE A 64 17.10 5.49 5.36
C ILE A 64 16.03 5.82 4.32
N ILE A 65 15.08 6.68 4.69
CA ILE A 65 14.02 7.14 3.79
C ILE A 65 14.51 8.40 3.08
N ILE A 66 14.82 8.27 1.79
CA ILE A 66 15.35 9.36 0.97
C ILE A 66 14.23 10.14 0.26
N ASP A 67 14.56 11.34 -0.21
CA ASP A 67 13.73 12.09 -1.15
C ASP A 67 13.77 11.44 -2.54
N PRO A 68 12.72 11.60 -3.37
CA PRO A 68 12.78 11.10 -4.73
C PRO A 68 13.85 11.83 -5.53
N PRO A 69 14.55 11.15 -6.45
CA PRO A 69 15.51 11.81 -7.33
C PRO A 69 14.80 12.85 -8.21
N THR A 70 15.48 13.97 -8.45
CA THR A 70 15.00 15.02 -9.34
C THR A 70 15.39 14.71 -10.78
N GLY A 71 14.39 14.60 -11.66
CA GLY A 71 14.60 14.37 -13.08
C GLY A 71 15.14 15.62 -13.81
N PRO A 72 15.56 15.47 -15.09
CA PRO A 72 16.19 16.56 -15.86
C PRO A 72 15.35 17.82 -16.05
N LYS A 73 14.03 17.72 -15.86
CA LYS A 73 13.09 18.85 -15.94
C LYS A 73 12.75 19.47 -14.57
N GLY A 74 13.47 19.11 -13.51
CA GLY A 74 13.23 19.61 -12.15
C GLY A 74 12.04 18.96 -11.41
N HIS A 75 11.38 17.97 -12.01
CA HIS A 75 10.30 17.23 -11.36
C HIS A 75 10.86 16.09 -10.50
N ALA A 76 10.23 15.86 -9.35
CA ALA A 76 10.57 14.77 -8.43
C ALA A 76 9.28 14.26 -7.78
N SER A 77 9.16 12.93 -7.64
CA SER A 77 8.02 12.28 -6.97
C SER A 77 8.37 10.84 -6.62
N ILE A 78 7.95 10.37 -5.44
CA ILE A 78 8.04 8.95 -5.06
C ILE A 78 7.05 8.10 -5.87
N GLY A 79 5.95 8.71 -6.31
CA GLY A 79 4.89 8.06 -7.07
C GLY A 79 3.53 8.76 -6.92
N PRO A 80 2.49 8.20 -7.55
CA PRO A 80 1.13 8.67 -7.34
C PRO A 80 0.64 8.30 -5.92
N TYR A 81 -0.19 9.14 -5.33
CA TYR A 81 -1.01 8.79 -4.17
C TYR A 81 -2.49 9.02 -4.47
N THR A 82 -3.33 8.12 -3.98
CA THR A 82 -4.79 8.25 -4.01
C THR A 82 -5.31 8.40 -2.59
N ALA A 83 -6.50 8.97 -2.44
CA ALA A 83 -7.22 9.00 -1.17
C ALA A 83 -8.33 7.93 -1.23
N GLY A 84 -8.15 6.85 -0.47
CA GLY A 84 -9.18 5.81 -0.36
C GLY A 84 -10.24 6.22 0.66
N PHE A 85 -11.51 6.22 0.24
CA PHE A 85 -12.65 6.32 1.15
C PHE A 85 -13.31 4.94 1.25
N ARG A 86 -13.67 4.53 2.47
CA ARG A 86 -14.54 3.36 2.67
C ARG A 86 -15.98 3.85 2.69
N ILE A 87 -16.79 3.30 1.80
CA ILE A 87 -18.21 3.63 1.68
C ILE A 87 -19.02 2.36 1.95
N TYR A 88 -19.93 2.44 2.91
CA TYR A 88 -20.93 1.41 3.17
C TYR A 88 -22.27 1.85 2.58
N ALA A 89 -22.94 0.96 1.84
CA ALA A 89 -24.21 1.24 1.19
C ALA A 89 -25.26 0.20 1.60
N ILE A 90 -26.51 0.66 1.76
CA ILE A 90 -27.66 -0.22 2.00
C ILE A 90 -28.22 -0.65 0.65
N SER A 91 -28.26 -1.96 0.39
CA SER A 91 -28.80 -2.48 -0.87
C SER A 91 -30.30 -2.19 -1.02
N ALA A 92 -30.77 -1.98 -2.26
CA ALA A 92 -32.19 -1.84 -2.55
C ALA A 92 -33.02 -3.06 -2.11
N LYS A 93 -32.42 -4.26 -2.13
CA LYS A 93 -33.05 -5.49 -1.62
C LYS A 93 -33.31 -5.39 -0.11
N ALA A 94 -32.31 -4.99 0.68
CA ALA A 94 -32.47 -4.83 2.12
C ALA A 94 -33.54 -3.78 2.47
N VAL A 95 -33.65 -2.72 1.67
CA VAL A 95 -34.72 -1.73 1.80
C VAL A 95 -36.10 -2.35 1.53
N LYS A 96 -36.24 -3.10 0.42
CA LYS A 96 -37.50 -3.81 0.08
C LYS A 96 -37.91 -4.83 1.14
N GLU A 97 -36.95 -5.46 1.79
CA GLU A 97 -37.16 -6.40 2.90
C GLU A 97 -37.41 -5.73 4.26
N GLY A 98 -37.51 -4.39 4.31
CA GLY A 98 -37.79 -3.65 5.55
C GLY A 98 -36.62 -3.57 6.54
N LYS A 99 -35.38 -3.85 6.10
CA LYS A 99 -34.18 -3.90 6.98
C LYS A 99 -33.47 -2.56 7.15
N LYS A 100 -33.91 -1.51 6.45
CA LYS A 100 -33.22 -0.21 6.38
C LYS A 100 -32.92 0.36 7.77
N ASP A 101 -33.95 0.46 8.61
CA ASP A 101 -33.83 1.13 9.91
C ASP A 101 -32.93 0.34 10.87
N LYS A 102 -33.03 -1.00 10.86
CA LYS A 102 -32.16 -1.85 11.68
C LYS A 102 -30.70 -1.84 11.23
N ILE A 103 -30.44 -1.74 9.93
CA ILE A 103 -29.08 -1.57 9.40
C ILE A 103 -28.52 -0.20 9.81
N ALA A 104 -29.34 0.86 9.74
CA ALA A 104 -28.93 2.19 10.19
C ALA A 104 -28.58 2.20 11.70
N GLU A 105 -29.42 1.57 12.53
CA GLU A 105 -29.16 1.41 13.97
C GLU A 105 -27.86 0.63 14.23
N LEU A 106 -27.58 -0.43 13.46
CA LEU A 106 -26.32 -1.16 13.56
C LEU A 106 -25.12 -0.25 13.24
N LEU A 107 -25.18 0.52 12.14
CA LEU A 107 -24.10 1.42 11.76
C LEU A 107 -23.87 2.52 12.80
N GLU A 108 -24.93 3.04 13.41
CA GLU A 108 -24.85 4.00 14.52
C GLU A 108 -24.18 3.38 15.75
N TRP A 109 -24.61 2.17 16.16
CA TRP A 109 -23.98 1.46 17.28
C TRP A 109 -22.50 1.17 17.02
N MET A 110 -22.13 0.81 15.78
CA MET A 110 -20.73 0.60 15.39
C MET A 110 -19.87 1.86 15.54
N ALA A 111 -20.47 3.04 15.44
CA ALA A 111 -19.82 4.33 15.62
C ALA A 111 -19.83 4.83 17.09
N SER A 112 -20.57 4.16 17.99
CA SER A 112 -20.48 4.42 19.44
C SER A 112 -19.15 3.94 20.02
N ASP A 113 -18.76 4.44 21.19
CA ASP A 113 -17.54 4.00 21.87
C ASP A 113 -17.53 2.48 22.11
N GLU A 114 -18.64 1.91 22.56
CA GLU A 114 -18.76 0.47 22.81
C GLU A 114 -18.53 -0.33 21.51
N GLY A 115 -19.27 -0.02 20.45
CA GLY A 115 -19.15 -0.71 19.17
C GLY A 115 -17.79 -0.52 18.51
N TYR A 116 -17.24 0.70 18.56
CA TYR A 116 -15.93 1.03 18.01
C TYR A 116 -14.82 0.20 18.65
N PHE A 117 -14.77 0.15 19.98
CA PHE A 117 -13.75 -0.63 20.68
C PHE A 117 -13.95 -2.14 20.53
N LEU A 118 -15.20 -2.61 20.64
CA LEU A 118 -15.50 -4.04 20.52
C LEU A 118 -15.10 -4.58 19.14
N LEU A 119 -15.45 -3.87 18.07
CA LEU A 119 -15.13 -4.30 16.71
C LEU A 119 -13.66 -4.04 16.34
N GLY A 120 -13.04 -3.03 16.94
CA GLY A 120 -11.65 -2.65 16.70
C GLY A 120 -10.62 -3.57 17.37
N TRP A 121 -10.85 -3.89 18.66
CA TRP A 121 -9.88 -4.56 19.52
C TRP A 121 -10.47 -5.66 20.42
N GLY A 122 -11.79 -5.87 20.43
CA GLY A 122 -12.45 -6.86 21.27
C GLY A 122 -12.85 -6.30 22.65
N VAL A 123 -12.81 -7.15 23.68
CA VAL A 123 -13.24 -6.78 25.03
C VAL A 123 -12.05 -6.33 25.88
N GLU A 124 -12.18 -5.18 26.56
CA GLU A 124 -11.16 -4.67 27.48
C GLU A 124 -10.96 -5.65 28.65
N GLY A 125 -9.70 -5.94 29.00
CA GLY A 125 -9.30 -6.95 29.98
C GLY A 125 -9.28 -8.39 29.46
N VAL A 126 -9.80 -8.66 28.26
CA VAL A 126 -9.73 -9.99 27.61
C VAL A 126 -8.82 -9.96 26.39
N ASN A 127 -9.06 -9.02 25.47
CA ASN A 127 -8.34 -8.92 24.21
C ASN A 127 -7.35 -7.76 24.20
N TYR A 128 -7.58 -6.71 24.99
CA TYR A 128 -6.68 -5.57 25.10
C TYR A 128 -6.79 -4.91 26.48
N THR A 129 -5.77 -4.16 26.87
CA THR A 129 -5.83 -3.16 27.96
C THR A 129 -5.50 -1.79 27.36
N LYS A 130 -5.65 -0.71 28.12
CA LYS A 130 -5.24 0.63 27.69
C LYS A 130 -3.96 1.06 28.39
N ASP A 131 -3.07 1.70 27.64
CA ASP A 131 -1.91 2.39 28.22
C ASP A 131 -2.31 3.74 28.85
N ALA A 132 -1.33 4.48 29.38
CA ALA A 132 -1.55 5.79 30.01
C ALA A 132 -2.14 6.86 29.08
N ASN A 133 -2.05 6.66 27.76
CA ASN A 133 -2.57 7.56 26.74
C ASN A 133 -3.91 7.08 26.15
N GLY A 134 -4.48 6.00 26.69
CA GLY A 134 -5.72 5.39 26.21
C GLY A 134 -5.54 4.53 24.96
N VAL A 135 -4.31 4.20 24.56
CA VAL A 135 -4.04 3.36 23.39
C VAL A 135 -4.27 1.88 23.74
N PRO A 136 -5.05 1.13 22.95
CA PRO A 136 -5.17 -0.31 23.12
C PRO A 136 -3.83 -1.03 22.95
N VAL A 137 -3.43 -1.81 23.97
CA VAL A 137 -2.21 -2.61 24.02
C VAL A 137 -2.50 -4.06 24.41
N ALA A 138 -1.59 -4.97 24.04
CA ALA A 138 -1.68 -6.40 24.36
C ALA A 138 -1.05 -6.77 25.72
N ALA A 139 -0.64 -5.78 26.52
CA ALA A 139 0.02 -5.99 27.81
C ALA A 139 -0.98 -6.30 28.92
N ASN A 140 -0.51 -6.97 29.99
CA ASN A 140 -1.24 -7.22 31.24
C ASN A 140 -2.58 -7.97 31.07
N LEU A 141 -2.70 -8.81 30.06
CA LEU A 141 -3.88 -9.65 29.85
C LEU A 141 -3.79 -10.96 30.64
N PRO A 142 -4.89 -11.46 31.22
CA PRO A 142 -4.93 -12.77 31.88
C PRO A 142 -4.57 -13.93 30.95
N ASN A 143 -4.93 -13.82 29.67
CA ASN A 143 -4.56 -14.78 28.63
C ASN A 143 -3.97 -14.07 27.40
N PRO A 144 -2.63 -14.06 27.25
CA PRO A 144 -1.96 -13.42 26.12
C PRO A 144 -2.35 -13.96 24.74
N ASP A 145 -2.79 -15.23 24.63
CA ASP A 145 -3.19 -15.83 23.34
C ASP A 145 -4.48 -15.21 22.79
N LEU A 146 -5.30 -14.60 23.67
CA LEU A 146 -6.52 -13.88 23.31
C LEU A 146 -6.27 -12.41 22.98
N ALA A 147 -5.03 -11.91 23.10
CA ALA A 147 -4.71 -10.54 22.75
C ALA A 147 -5.13 -10.22 21.31
N PHE A 148 -5.62 -9.01 21.07
CA PHE A 148 -6.10 -8.57 19.76
C PHE A 148 -5.03 -8.70 18.67
N SER A 149 -3.74 -8.69 19.04
CA SER A 149 -2.59 -8.86 18.16
C SER A 149 -2.08 -10.30 18.06
N ALA A 150 -2.57 -11.22 18.90
CA ALA A 150 -2.19 -12.63 18.91
C ALA A 150 -3.09 -13.45 17.98
N PRO A 151 -2.65 -14.63 17.48
CA PRO A 151 -3.44 -15.46 16.58
C PRO A 151 -4.85 -15.80 17.09
N GLY A 152 -5.02 -16.07 18.39
CA GLY A 152 -6.32 -16.39 18.98
C GLY A 152 -7.28 -15.20 18.98
N GLY A 153 -6.80 -14.03 19.37
CA GLY A 153 -7.61 -12.79 19.42
C GLY A 153 -7.88 -12.14 18.06
N GLN A 154 -7.20 -12.54 16.97
CA GLN A 154 -7.53 -12.03 15.63
C GLN A 154 -8.98 -12.36 15.23
N THR A 155 -9.56 -13.46 15.75
CA THR A 155 -10.95 -13.85 15.47
C THR A 155 -12.00 -12.81 15.85
N VAL A 156 -11.73 -11.95 16.84
CA VAL A 156 -12.69 -10.95 17.33
C VAL A 156 -12.54 -9.57 16.69
N THR A 157 -11.50 -9.36 15.86
CA THR A 157 -11.22 -8.05 15.22
C THR A 157 -11.53 -8.01 13.73
N GLN A 158 -12.30 -8.99 13.22
CA GLN A 158 -12.58 -9.15 11.78
C GLN A 158 -13.37 -7.97 11.19
N LEU A 159 -14.15 -7.28 12.02
CA LEU A 159 -14.96 -6.12 11.61
C LEU A 159 -14.27 -4.78 11.86
N ARG A 160 -13.01 -4.75 12.34
CA ARG A 160 -12.27 -3.51 12.61
C ARG A 160 -12.25 -2.56 11.41
N ASN A 161 -12.23 -3.11 10.20
CA ASN A 161 -12.22 -2.30 8.98
C ASN A 161 -13.50 -1.48 8.76
N MET A 162 -14.60 -1.82 9.43
CA MET A 162 -15.85 -1.07 9.38
C MET A 162 -15.92 0.11 10.32
N VAL A 163 -15.08 0.13 11.35
CA VAL A 163 -15.06 1.19 12.37
C VAL A 163 -13.80 2.05 12.30
N PHE A 164 -12.69 1.48 11.82
CA PHE A 164 -11.41 2.16 11.75
C PHE A 164 -11.34 3.20 10.64
N TYR A 165 -10.88 4.40 11.02
CA TYR A 165 -10.63 5.55 10.14
C TYR A 165 -9.14 5.92 10.08
N ASN A 166 -8.26 5.09 10.65
CA ASN A 166 -6.81 5.28 10.77
C ASN A 166 -6.40 6.56 11.51
N GLY A 167 -7.13 6.89 12.59
CA GLY A 167 -6.73 7.91 13.55
C GLY A 167 -5.49 7.50 14.36
N ASP A 168 -4.96 8.43 15.16
CA ASP A 168 -3.69 8.22 15.87
C ASP A 168 -3.75 7.04 16.87
N ILE A 169 -4.83 6.88 17.64
CA ILE A 169 -5.00 5.72 18.55
C ILE A 169 -4.87 4.40 17.80
N GLU A 170 -5.52 4.27 16.65
CA GLU A 170 -5.46 3.07 15.81
C GLU A 170 -4.06 2.82 15.27
N LEU A 171 -3.36 3.88 14.86
CA LEU A 171 -2.03 3.79 14.30
C LEU A 171 -0.99 3.44 15.36
N TYR A 172 -1.07 4.02 16.56
CA TYR A 172 -0.21 3.67 17.69
C TYR A 172 -0.44 2.22 18.15
N ALA A 173 -1.69 1.78 18.27
CA ALA A 173 -2.01 0.41 18.62
C ALA A 173 -1.54 -0.59 17.55
N ARG A 174 -1.65 -0.23 16.27
CA ARG A 174 -1.28 -1.10 15.14
C ARG A 174 0.23 -1.16 14.90
N TYR A 175 0.95 -0.08 15.17
CA TYR A 175 2.38 0.08 14.87
C TYR A 175 3.16 0.55 16.10
N PRO A 176 3.20 -0.25 17.19
CA PRO A 176 3.94 0.12 18.39
C PRO A 176 5.45 0.18 18.10
N LYS A 177 6.14 1.01 18.88
CA LYS A 177 7.61 1.04 18.91
C LYS A 177 8.15 -0.25 19.51
N TYR A 178 9.34 -0.66 19.08
CA TYR A 178 10.06 -1.78 19.66
C TYR A 178 11.58 -1.59 19.54
N ILE A 179 12.32 -2.28 20.40
CA ILE A 179 13.78 -2.37 20.32
C ILE A 179 14.14 -3.67 19.58
N THR A 180 14.98 -3.57 18.56
CA THR A 180 15.46 -4.75 17.82
C THR A 180 16.29 -5.67 18.71
N ALA A 181 16.24 -6.97 18.45
CA ALA A 181 16.89 -7.96 19.30
C ALA A 181 18.43 -7.88 19.21
N THR A 182 18.97 -7.61 18.02
CA THR A 182 20.41 -7.67 17.72
C THR A 182 21.04 -6.28 17.78
N SER A 183 20.59 -5.35 16.95
CA SER A 183 21.21 -4.00 16.85
C SER A 183 20.81 -3.04 17.98
N LYS A 184 19.81 -3.39 18.79
CA LYS A 184 19.26 -2.54 19.86
C LYS A 184 18.73 -1.18 19.38
N LYS A 185 18.39 -1.07 18.10
CA LYS A 185 17.78 0.12 17.49
C LYS A 185 16.32 0.19 17.90
N GLU A 186 15.84 1.40 18.18
CA GLU A 186 14.40 1.65 18.25
C GLU A 186 13.84 1.70 16.83
N MET A 187 12.76 0.94 16.60
CA MET A 187 12.08 0.86 15.32
C MET A 187 10.59 1.18 15.50
N SER A 188 10.01 1.85 14.50
CA SER A 188 8.60 2.23 14.48
C SER A 188 8.08 2.26 13.05
N ALA A 189 7.14 1.36 12.73
CA ALA A 189 6.47 1.39 11.43
C ALA A 189 5.59 2.64 11.25
N LEU A 190 5.17 3.29 12.35
CA LEU A 190 4.46 4.55 12.30
C LEU A 190 5.40 5.71 12.00
N ASP A 191 6.56 5.78 12.66
CA ASP A 191 7.52 6.88 12.44
C ASP A 191 8.03 6.82 10.99
N VAL A 192 8.31 5.61 10.49
CA VAL A 192 8.61 5.37 9.07
C VAL A 192 7.50 5.87 8.16
N LEU A 193 6.22 5.57 8.47
CA LEU A 193 5.08 6.06 7.69
C LEU A 193 5.03 7.59 7.68
N ARG A 194 5.21 8.23 8.84
CA ARG A 194 5.16 9.69 8.96
C ARG A 194 6.28 10.35 8.15
N VAL A 195 7.50 9.80 8.17
CA VAL A 195 8.61 10.28 7.32
C VAL A 195 8.32 10.04 5.83
N MET A 196 7.77 8.89 5.45
CA MET A 196 7.38 8.64 4.06
C MET A 196 6.30 9.63 3.57
N GLN A 197 5.37 10.03 4.44
CA GLN A 197 4.31 10.99 4.13
C GLN A 197 4.84 12.42 3.93
N THR A 198 6.00 12.78 4.46
CA THR A 198 6.61 14.10 4.20
C THR A 198 7.32 14.17 2.86
N LYS A 199 7.50 13.04 2.16
CA LYS A 199 8.19 13.01 0.86
C LYS A 199 7.31 13.60 -0.24
N LYS A 200 7.92 13.93 -1.37
CA LYS A 200 7.19 14.49 -2.52
C LYS A 200 6.40 13.38 -3.23
N TRP A 201 5.08 13.51 -3.26
CA TRP A 201 4.17 12.60 -3.96
C TRP A 201 3.35 13.36 -5.00
N THR A 202 2.88 12.65 -6.02
CA THR A 202 2.00 13.22 -7.05
C THR A 202 0.54 12.89 -6.69
N PRO A 203 -0.34 13.87 -6.46
CA PRO A 203 -1.75 13.58 -6.25
C PRO A 203 -2.35 12.93 -7.50
N ALA A 204 -3.05 11.81 -7.30
CA ALA A 204 -3.81 11.09 -8.33
C ALA A 204 -5.24 10.80 -7.85
N VAL A 205 -5.84 11.75 -7.11
CA VAL A 205 -7.19 11.59 -6.55
C VAL A 205 -8.19 11.33 -7.68
N GLY A 206 -8.99 10.28 -7.54
CA GLY A 206 -9.95 9.85 -8.56
C GLY A 206 -9.38 8.99 -9.68
N SER A 207 -8.06 8.71 -9.74
CA SER A 207 -7.50 7.84 -10.78
C SER A 207 -8.12 6.45 -10.81
N ASP A 208 -8.53 5.94 -9.66
CA ASP A 208 -9.15 4.61 -9.49
C ASP A 208 -10.58 4.54 -10.07
N THR A 209 -11.16 5.69 -10.45
CA THR A 209 -12.47 5.79 -11.10
C THR A 209 -12.38 5.84 -12.63
N LEU A 210 -11.17 5.97 -13.19
CA LEU A 210 -10.94 6.01 -14.62
C LEU A 210 -11.30 4.66 -15.27
N PRO A 211 -11.73 4.66 -16.55
CA PRO A 211 -12.04 3.43 -17.26
C PRO A 211 -10.85 2.47 -17.29
N ILE A 212 -11.11 1.20 -17.02
CA ILE A 212 -10.10 0.14 -17.03
C ILE A 212 -9.95 -0.38 -18.47
N PRO A 213 -8.72 -0.56 -18.99
CA PRO A 213 -8.52 -1.14 -20.31
C PRO A 213 -9.00 -2.60 -20.34
N ASN A 214 -9.41 -3.08 -21.51
CA ASN A 214 -9.69 -4.51 -21.67
C ASN A 214 -8.40 -5.35 -21.46
N ALA A 215 -8.56 -6.64 -21.20
CA ALA A 215 -7.46 -7.53 -20.85
C ALA A 215 -6.37 -7.63 -21.95
N ASP A 216 -6.77 -7.61 -23.22
CA ASP A 216 -5.83 -7.70 -24.34
C ASP A 216 -4.98 -6.43 -24.48
N LEU A 217 -5.61 -5.26 -24.39
CA LEU A 217 -4.93 -3.97 -24.40
C LEU A 217 -4.00 -3.83 -23.19
N LYS A 218 -4.46 -4.27 -22.00
CA LYS A 218 -3.66 -4.32 -20.77
C LYS A 218 -2.39 -5.16 -20.99
N ARG A 219 -2.57 -6.41 -21.44
CA ARG A 219 -1.45 -7.33 -21.70
C ARG A 219 -0.49 -6.76 -22.74
N PHE A 220 -1.01 -6.23 -23.84
CA PHE A 220 -0.20 -5.66 -24.92
C PHE A 220 0.68 -4.51 -24.42
N TYR A 221 0.12 -3.59 -23.62
CA TYR A 221 0.90 -2.46 -23.14
C TYR A 221 1.98 -2.91 -22.13
N GLU A 222 1.62 -3.77 -21.16
CA GLU A 222 2.55 -4.20 -20.09
C GLU A 222 3.70 -5.02 -20.66
N GLN A 223 3.39 -5.98 -21.53
CA GLN A 223 4.38 -6.81 -22.18
C GLN A 223 5.29 -5.98 -23.10
N GLY A 224 4.73 -5.09 -23.91
CA GLY A 224 5.51 -4.25 -24.81
C GLY A 224 6.52 -3.36 -24.07
N LEU A 225 6.10 -2.72 -22.98
CA LEU A 225 7.00 -1.93 -22.14
C LEU A 225 8.10 -2.80 -21.52
N SER A 226 7.76 -3.98 -20.99
CA SER A 226 8.73 -4.92 -20.44
C SER A 226 9.74 -5.41 -21.49
N GLU A 227 9.31 -5.66 -22.73
CA GLU A 227 10.19 -6.11 -23.81
C GLU A 227 11.20 -5.03 -24.22
N PHE A 228 10.77 -3.76 -24.27
CA PHE A 228 11.69 -2.64 -24.51
C PHE A 228 12.71 -2.50 -23.39
N ILE A 229 12.29 -2.57 -22.13
CA ILE A 229 13.17 -2.43 -20.95
C ILE A 229 14.19 -3.57 -20.89
N THR A 230 13.76 -4.80 -21.15
CA THR A 230 14.63 -6.00 -21.12
C THR A 230 15.45 -6.20 -22.39
N GLY A 231 15.28 -5.35 -23.41
CA GLY A 231 15.98 -5.49 -24.69
C GLY A 231 15.46 -6.60 -25.60
N LYS A 232 14.43 -7.38 -25.20
CA LYS A 232 13.74 -8.34 -26.08
C LYS A 232 13.18 -7.67 -27.33
N ARG A 233 12.81 -6.39 -27.20
CA ARG A 233 12.43 -5.51 -28.31
C ARG A 233 13.38 -4.32 -28.32
N SER A 234 13.98 -4.03 -29.48
CA SER A 234 14.87 -2.88 -29.62
C SER A 234 14.10 -1.58 -29.36
N LEU A 235 14.61 -0.70 -28.49
CA LEU A 235 14.01 0.59 -28.18
C LEU A 235 14.57 1.67 -29.12
N THR A 236 13.93 1.83 -30.29
CA THR A 236 14.22 2.89 -31.26
C THR A 236 12.95 3.69 -31.53
N LYS A 237 13.09 4.85 -32.20
CA LYS A 237 11.94 5.67 -32.57
C LYS A 237 10.96 4.89 -33.47
N ASP A 238 11.48 4.09 -34.40
CA ASP A 238 10.64 3.33 -35.33
C ASP A 238 9.90 2.19 -34.66
N SER A 239 10.58 1.40 -33.81
CA SER A 239 9.93 0.31 -33.09
C SER A 239 8.92 0.85 -32.06
N TRP A 240 9.22 1.98 -31.42
CA TRP A 240 8.31 2.69 -30.53
C TRP A 240 7.05 3.16 -31.26
N ASN A 241 7.21 3.82 -32.41
CA ASN A 241 6.08 4.30 -33.20
C ASN A 241 5.18 3.16 -33.68
N LYS A 242 5.78 2.07 -34.19
CA LYS A 242 5.02 0.86 -34.58
C LYS A 242 4.22 0.28 -33.42
N TRP A 243 4.82 0.20 -32.23
CA TRP A 243 4.12 -0.28 -31.03
C TRP A 243 2.96 0.65 -30.63
N ILE A 244 3.14 1.97 -30.74
CA ILE A 244 2.05 2.94 -30.51
C ILE A 244 0.92 2.76 -31.52
N ASP A 245 1.23 2.51 -32.80
CA ASP A 245 0.21 2.29 -33.83
C ASP A 245 -0.59 1.00 -33.57
N GLU A 246 0.07 -0.06 -33.13
CA GLU A 246 -0.58 -1.29 -32.68
C GLU A 246 -1.43 -1.07 -31.42
N PHE A 247 -0.91 -0.35 -30.43
CA PHE A 247 -1.66 0.03 -29.23
C PHE A 247 -2.96 0.75 -29.60
N LYS A 248 -2.89 1.69 -30.54
CA LYS A 248 -4.08 2.42 -31.04
C LYS A 248 -5.07 1.50 -31.75
N LYS A 249 -4.60 0.58 -32.61
CA LYS A 249 -5.44 -0.42 -33.30
C LYS A 249 -6.16 -1.34 -32.32
N LEU A 250 -5.57 -1.63 -31.15
CA LEU A 250 -6.17 -2.42 -30.08
C LEU A 250 -7.14 -1.63 -29.19
N GLY A 251 -7.48 -0.39 -29.55
CA GLY A 251 -8.39 0.46 -28.80
C GLY A 251 -7.71 1.37 -27.77
N GLY A 252 -6.38 1.46 -27.77
CA GLY A 252 -5.62 2.30 -26.86
C GLY A 252 -5.96 3.79 -26.95
N GLN A 253 -6.25 4.29 -28.16
CA GLN A 253 -6.69 5.68 -28.35
C GLN A 253 -8.08 5.91 -27.76
N GLU A 254 -9.03 5.02 -28.07
CA GLU A 254 -10.40 5.12 -27.55
C GLU A 254 -10.42 5.03 -26.01
N TRP A 255 -9.60 4.15 -25.42
CA TRP A 255 -9.43 4.05 -23.97
C TRP A 255 -8.91 5.35 -23.36
N ASN A 256 -7.87 5.95 -23.95
CA ASN A 256 -7.36 7.25 -23.54
C ASN A 256 -8.44 8.34 -23.60
N ASP A 257 -9.15 8.43 -24.72
CA ASP A 257 -10.13 9.49 -24.96
C ASP A 257 -11.32 9.37 -24.00
N LYS A 258 -11.78 8.15 -23.72
CA LYS A 258 -12.78 7.87 -22.68
C LYS A 258 -12.29 8.30 -21.29
N GLY A 259 -11.02 8.01 -20.97
CA GLY A 259 -10.42 8.42 -19.71
C GLY A 259 -10.36 9.95 -19.56
N VAL A 260 -9.92 10.65 -20.60
CA VAL A 260 -9.89 12.13 -20.61
C VAL A 260 -11.29 12.72 -20.50
N ALA A 261 -12.27 12.18 -21.24
CA ALA A 261 -13.65 12.65 -21.18
C ALA A 261 -14.24 12.47 -19.77
N PHE A 262 -14.10 11.29 -19.19
CA PHE A 262 -14.55 10.99 -17.83
C PHE A 262 -13.89 11.93 -16.81
N ALA A 263 -12.57 12.13 -16.93
CA ALA A 263 -11.83 12.98 -16.01
C ALA A 263 -12.28 14.46 -16.10
N LYS A 264 -12.62 14.96 -17.29
CA LYS A 264 -13.20 16.30 -17.46
C LYS A 264 -14.59 16.40 -16.85
N GLU A 265 -15.47 15.44 -17.15
CA GLU A 265 -16.84 15.42 -16.64
C GLU A 265 -16.91 15.39 -15.10
N ASN A 266 -15.94 14.73 -14.48
CA ASN A 266 -15.86 14.57 -13.03
C ASN A 266 -14.88 15.56 -12.34
N ASN A 267 -14.39 16.58 -13.05
CA ASN A 267 -13.44 17.58 -12.53
C ASN A 267 -12.17 16.96 -11.90
N LEU A 268 -11.65 15.90 -12.52
CA LEU A 268 -10.42 15.21 -12.11
C LEU A 268 -9.16 15.73 -12.83
N LEU A 269 -9.33 16.58 -13.84
CA LEU A 269 -8.23 17.30 -14.48
C LEU A 269 -8.22 18.73 -13.96
N ASN A 270 -7.10 19.14 -13.37
CA ASN A 270 -6.83 20.54 -13.01
C ASN A 270 -6.57 21.39 -14.26
#